data_AF-A0A9P7JAS5-F1
#
_entry.id   AF-A0A9P7JAS5-F1
#
_cell.length_a   1.000
_cell.length_b   1.000
_cell.length_c   1.000
_cell.angle_alpha   90.00
_cell.angle_beta   90.00
_cell.angle_gamma   90.00
#
_symmetry.space_group_name_H-M   'P 1'
#
loop_
_entity.id
_entity.type
_entity.pdbx_description
1 polymer ?
#
loop_
_entity_poly.entity_id
_entity_poly.type
_entity_poly.pdbx_seq_one_letter_code
_entity_poly.pdbx_strand_id
1 'polypeptide(L)'
;MPLISSPMNNSFERHSSRAVISSNELKKPAHQAPSATRSRCHEAVNDNQDPPTCMSFAAKFGDHEAQDIYNLTLWAKKIFLAEATYDKPPEMAAFDHVPKKFIHVHIPTKEALSDAGDHHQVNTSQGFATTFLCHDEDDEFITYPPITDILHEMDVMMPLLHMSQYKDDLLNHGVTYVNNVIGLSDEFFVDVVGMPMGVIQSFLKVTH
;
A
#
# COMPACT_ATOMS: atom_id res chain seq x y z
N MET A 1 25.19 47.21 -36.99
CA MET A 1 26.10 46.07 -36.79
C MET A 1 25.28 44.93 -36.20
N PRO A 2 25.06 43.81 -36.90
CA PRO A 2 24.39 42.66 -36.32
C PRO A 2 25.43 41.65 -35.79
N LEU A 3 25.23 41.17 -34.56
CA LEU A 3 26.02 40.10 -33.97
C LEU A 3 25.47 38.75 -34.43
N ILE A 4 26.30 38.02 -35.15
CA ILE A 4 26.05 36.66 -35.63
C ILE A 4 26.29 35.71 -34.45
N SER A 5 25.24 35.05 -33.98
CA SER A 5 25.31 33.99 -32.97
C SER A 5 25.49 32.65 -33.68
N SER A 6 26.62 31.97 -33.43
CA SER A 6 26.92 30.65 -33.97
C SER A 6 26.30 29.55 -33.10
N PRO A 7 25.75 28.46 -33.67
CA PRO A 7 25.29 27.31 -32.91
C PRO A 7 26.47 26.38 -32.54
N MET A 8 26.54 25.99 -31.26
CA MET A 8 27.41 24.91 -30.80
C MET A 8 26.77 23.56 -31.12
N ASN A 9 27.35 22.84 -32.08
CA ASN A 9 27.09 21.42 -32.30
C ASN A 9 27.83 20.59 -31.24
N ASN A 10 27.09 20.03 -30.27
CA ASN A 10 27.60 18.94 -29.43
C ASN A 10 27.29 17.61 -30.10
N SER A 11 28.23 17.16 -30.94
CA SER A 11 28.26 15.81 -31.49
C SER A 11 28.77 14.86 -30.40
N PHE A 12 27.85 14.22 -29.67
CA PHE A 12 28.19 13.19 -28.70
C PHE A 12 28.06 11.81 -29.37
N GLU A 13 29.16 11.34 -29.97
CA GLU A 13 29.30 9.96 -30.42
C GLU A 13 29.28 9.03 -29.20
N ARG A 14 28.15 8.37 -28.93
CA ARG A 14 28.13 7.22 -28.01
C ARG A 14 28.50 5.97 -28.79
N HIS A 15 29.72 5.52 -28.57
CA HIS A 15 30.23 4.24 -29.02
C HIS A 15 29.33 3.10 -28.51
N SER A 16 28.64 2.46 -29.44
CA SER A 16 27.88 1.22 -29.22
C SER A 16 28.85 0.06 -29.00
N SER A 17 29.07 -0.30 -27.73
CA SER A 17 29.75 -1.54 -27.36
C SER A 17 28.72 -2.66 -27.27
N ARG A 18 28.56 -3.40 -28.37
CA ARG A 18 27.84 -4.67 -28.42
C ARG A 18 28.64 -5.73 -27.66
N ALA A 19 28.21 -6.07 -26.44
CA ALA A 19 28.66 -7.28 -25.77
C ALA A 19 27.83 -8.46 -26.29
N VAL A 20 28.50 -9.38 -27.00
CA VAL A 20 27.97 -10.67 -27.42
C VAL A 20 28.02 -11.60 -26.21
N ILE A 21 26.89 -11.80 -25.53
CA ILE A 21 26.80 -12.80 -24.46
C ILE A 21 26.36 -14.12 -25.09
N SER A 22 27.31 -15.06 -25.07
CA SER A 22 27.18 -16.46 -25.50
C SER A 22 26.18 -17.20 -24.64
N SER A 23 25.13 -17.74 -25.26
CA SER A 23 24.16 -18.64 -24.64
C SER A 23 24.82 -19.99 -24.34
N ASN A 24 25.02 -20.31 -23.06
CA ASN A 24 25.31 -21.67 -22.62
C ASN A 24 24.03 -22.26 -22.01
N GLU A 25 23.44 -23.18 -22.77
CA GLU A 25 22.36 -24.06 -22.32
C GLU A 25 22.81 -24.89 -21.10
N LEU A 26 22.14 -24.69 -19.97
CA LEU A 26 22.26 -25.57 -18.80
C LEU A 26 20.90 -26.21 -18.48
N LYS A 27 20.65 -27.30 -19.21
CA LYS A 27 19.99 -28.55 -18.82
C LYS A 27 19.20 -28.55 -17.50
N LYS A 28 17.87 -28.46 -17.62
CA LYS A 28 16.84 -28.79 -16.62
C LYS A 28 16.98 -30.23 -16.10
N PRO A 29 16.99 -30.47 -14.77
CA PRO A 29 16.54 -31.72 -14.20
C PRO A 29 15.03 -31.68 -13.92
N ALA A 30 14.32 -32.64 -14.49
CA ALA A 30 12.91 -32.89 -14.26
C ALA A 30 12.71 -33.45 -12.83
N HIS A 31 12.01 -32.70 -11.98
CA HIS A 31 11.45 -33.22 -10.73
C HIS A 31 9.93 -33.11 -10.76
N GLN A 32 9.35 -34.18 -11.28
CA GLN A 32 8.27 -34.97 -10.69
C GLN A 32 7.34 -34.26 -9.69
N ALA A 33 6.11 -34.01 -10.16
CA ALA A 33 4.97 -33.60 -9.37
C ALA A 33 4.51 -34.69 -8.40
N PRO A 34 4.13 -34.34 -7.15
CA PRO A 34 3.25 -35.16 -6.34
C PRO A 34 1.79 -34.75 -6.57
N SER A 35 1.03 -35.70 -7.11
CA SER A 35 -0.43 -35.75 -7.06
C SER A 35 -0.91 -35.94 -5.61
N ALA A 36 -1.83 -35.10 -5.13
CA ALA A 36 -2.76 -35.45 -4.04
C ALA A 36 -3.87 -34.38 -3.97
N THR A 37 -5.06 -34.65 -4.49
CA THR A 37 -6.23 -35.20 -3.78
C THR A 37 -7.24 -34.09 -3.51
N ARG A 38 -8.16 -33.97 -4.47
CA ARG A 38 -9.40 -33.21 -4.45
C ARG A 38 -10.28 -33.73 -3.32
N SER A 39 -10.32 -33.04 -2.17
CA SER A 39 -11.27 -33.33 -1.11
C SER A 39 -12.60 -32.64 -1.42
N ARG A 40 -13.55 -33.46 -1.85
CA ARG A 40 -14.94 -33.13 -2.16
C ARG A 40 -15.73 -33.25 -0.86
N CYS A 41 -15.98 -32.14 -0.17
CA CYS A 41 -16.97 -32.12 0.90
C CYS A 41 -18.35 -31.86 0.28
N HIS A 42 -19.20 -32.86 0.42
CA HIS A 42 -20.60 -32.85 0.05
C HIS A 42 -21.40 -31.83 0.86
N GLU A 43 -22.37 -31.24 0.18
CA GLU A 43 -23.59 -30.65 0.74
C GLU A 43 -24.15 -31.46 1.90
N ALA A 44 -24.41 -30.78 3.02
CA ALA A 44 -25.48 -31.14 3.93
C ALA A 44 -26.40 -29.92 4.03
N VAL A 45 -27.50 -29.99 3.28
CA VAL A 45 -28.70 -29.17 3.47
C VAL A 45 -29.27 -29.52 4.84
N ASN A 46 -29.24 -28.56 5.77
CA ASN A 46 -30.11 -28.60 6.95
C ASN A 46 -30.94 -27.32 6.95
N ASP A 47 -32.17 -27.50 6.50
CA ASP A 47 -33.29 -26.58 6.61
C ASP A 47 -33.76 -26.55 8.08
N ASN A 48 -34.19 -25.37 8.54
CA ASN A 48 -34.81 -25.08 9.84
C ASN A 48 -33.93 -25.25 11.11
N GLN A 49 -33.43 -24.13 11.64
CA GLN A 49 -33.83 -23.65 12.98
C GLN A 49 -33.15 -22.33 13.36
N ASP A 50 -34.01 -21.36 13.67
CA ASP A 50 -33.85 -20.16 14.47
C ASP A 50 -32.80 -19.08 14.07
N PRO A 51 -33.18 -17.79 14.09
CA PRO A 51 -32.23 -16.71 13.89
C PRO A 51 -31.14 -16.79 14.97
N PRO A 52 -29.88 -16.44 14.66
CA PRO A 52 -28.83 -16.38 15.67
C PRO A 52 -29.23 -15.34 16.72
N THR A 53 -29.80 -15.83 17.81
CA THR A 53 -29.95 -15.07 19.04
C THR A 53 -28.54 -14.74 19.46
N CYS A 54 -28.16 -13.49 19.26
CA CYS A 54 -26.89 -12.95 19.68
C CYS A 54 -26.76 -13.26 21.18
N MET A 55 -25.87 -14.20 21.52
CA MET A 55 -25.56 -14.59 22.89
C MET A 55 -24.97 -13.38 23.61
N SER A 56 -25.84 -12.58 24.20
CA SER A 56 -25.47 -11.48 25.07
C SER A 56 -25.13 -12.08 26.43
N PHE A 57 -23.84 -12.30 26.67
CA PHE A 57 -23.35 -12.53 28.02
C PHE A 57 -23.44 -11.19 28.76
N ALA A 58 -24.46 -11.06 29.60
CA ALA A 58 -24.52 -9.98 30.58
C ALA A 58 -23.41 -10.21 31.62
N ALA A 59 -22.22 -9.66 31.37
CA ALA A 59 -21.17 -9.55 32.36
C ALA A 59 -21.66 -8.60 33.46
N LYS A 60 -22.04 -9.19 34.59
CA LYS A 60 -22.42 -8.46 35.80
C LYS A 60 -21.15 -7.84 36.40
N PHE A 61 -21.17 -6.52 36.54
CA PHE A 61 -20.18 -5.65 37.19
C PHE A 61 -18.92 -5.34 36.36
N GLY A 62 -18.94 -4.14 35.77
CA GLY A 62 -17.83 -3.56 35.01
C GLY A 62 -16.74 -2.98 35.91
N ASP A 63 -15.95 -3.86 36.52
CA ASP A 63 -14.62 -3.51 36.96
C ASP A 63 -13.65 -3.75 35.80
N HIS A 64 -13.22 -2.67 35.17
CA HIS A 64 -12.21 -2.71 34.13
C HIS A 64 -10.86 -2.99 34.80
N GLU A 65 -10.37 -4.22 34.67
CA GLU A 65 -9.01 -4.55 35.08
C GLU A 65 -8.03 -3.94 34.07
N ALA A 66 -7.10 -3.11 34.56
CA ALA A 66 -6.10 -2.51 33.71
C ALA A 66 -5.21 -3.61 33.11
N GLN A 67 -5.13 -3.66 31.78
CA GLN A 67 -4.24 -4.61 31.12
C GLN A 67 -2.78 -4.30 31.48
N ASP A 68 -2.06 -5.33 31.94
CA ASP A 68 -0.64 -5.19 32.21
C ASP A 68 0.15 -5.17 30.88
N ILE A 69 0.50 -3.96 30.47
CA ILE A 69 1.28 -3.68 29.24
C ILE A 69 2.60 -4.47 29.24
N TYR A 70 3.21 -4.72 30.41
CA TYR A 70 4.46 -5.47 30.50
C TYR A 70 4.25 -6.94 30.12
N ASN A 71 3.13 -7.54 30.53
CA ASN A 71 2.81 -8.92 30.18
C ASN A 71 2.51 -9.10 28.69
N LEU A 72 1.80 -8.14 28.08
CA LEU A 72 1.58 -8.14 26.63
C LEU A 72 2.89 -8.01 25.85
N THR A 73 3.74 -7.06 26.25
CA THR A 73 5.03 -6.82 25.59
C THR A 73 5.96 -8.03 25.75
N LEU A 74 5.96 -8.66 26.92
CA LEU A 74 6.74 -9.86 27.17
C LEU A 74 6.27 -11.03 26.32
N TRP A 75 4.95 -11.20 26.14
CA TRP A 75 4.41 -12.24 25.26
C TRP A 75 4.76 -12.01 23.79
N ALA A 76 4.63 -10.78 23.29
CA ALA A 76 5.06 -10.42 21.93
C ALA A 76 6.55 -10.72 21.71
N LYS A 77 7.39 -10.41 22.71
CA LYS A 77 8.82 -10.73 22.67
C LYS A 77 9.08 -12.24 22.64
N LYS A 78 8.29 -13.04 23.38
CA LYS A 78 8.41 -14.51 23.37
C LYS A 78 8.01 -15.12 22.03
N ILE A 79 7.01 -14.55 21.33
CA ILE A 79 6.67 -14.98 19.96
C ILE A 79 7.86 -14.74 19.03
N PHE A 80 8.49 -13.57 19.12
CA PHE A 80 9.65 -13.24 18.29
C PHE A 80 10.86 -14.18 18.54
N LEU A 81 11.02 -14.64 19.78
CA LEU A 81 12.05 -15.61 20.17
C LEU A 81 11.65 -17.07 19.92
N ALA A 82 10.47 -17.33 19.34
CA ALA A 82 9.89 -18.66 19.17
C ALA A 82 9.71 -19.45 20.50
N GLU A 83 9.63 -18.75 21.63
CA GLU A 83 9.37 -19.30 22.96
C GLU A 83 7.86 -19.36 23.28
N ALA A 84 7.03 -18.69 22.49
CA ALA A 84 5.57 -18.72 22.58
C ALA A 84 4.94 -18.81 21.19
N THR A 85 3.73 -19.36 21.12
CA THR A 85 2.92 -19.43 19.89
C THR A 85 1.67 -18.57 20.02
N TYR A 86 1.11 -18.18 18.87
CA TYR A 86 -0.14 -17.43 18.80
C TYR A 86 -1.34 -18.19 19.37
N ASP A 87 -1.29 -19.52 19.38
CA ASP A 87 -2.41 -20.38 19.81
C ASP A 87 -2.62 -20.42 21.32
N LYS A 88 -1.65 -19.93 22.10
CA LYS A 88 -1.68 -19.93 23.56
C LYS A 88 -1.32 -18.54 24.10
N PRO A 89 -2.23 -17.55 23.93
CA PRO A 89 -2.04 -16.26 24.56
C PRO A 89 -2.03 -16.41 26.09
N PRO A 90 -1.41 -15.48 26.84
CA PRO A 90 -1.54 -15.44 28.29
C PRO A 90 -3.03 -15.39 28.63
N GLU A 91 -3.44 -16.16 29.63
CA GLU A 91 -4.84 -16.42 30.03
C GLU A 91 -5.63 -15.16 30.48
N MET A 92 -5.04 -13.96 30.34
CA MET A 92 -5.57 -12.68 30.83
C MET A 92 -6.27 -11.83 29.76
N ALA A 93 -6.41 -12.32 28.53
CA ALA A 93 -7.02 -11.54 27.45
C ALA A 93 -8.44 -12.03 27.14
N ALA A 94 -9.35 -11.93 28.11
CA ALA A 94 -10.75 -11.74 27.72
C ALA A 94 -10.81 -10.35 27.06
N PHE A 95 -10.72 -10.32 25.72
CA PHE A 95 -11.01 -9.10 24.98
C PHE A 95 -12.46 -8.72 25.28
N ASP A 96 -12.62 -7.66 26.05
CA ASP A 96 -13.93 -7.12 26.34
C ASP A 96 -14.50 -6.57 25.03
N HIS A 97 -15.30 -7.38 24.34
CA HIS A 97 -16.02 -6.99 23.12
C HIS A 97 -17.18 -6.05 23.45
N VAL A 98 -16.99 -5.12 24.37
CA VAL A 98 -17.96 -4.04 24.56
C VAL A 98 -18.00 -3.29 23.24
N PRO A 99 -19.16 -3.24 22.57
CA PRO A 99 -19.29 -2.47 21.34
C PRO A 99 -18.89 -1.04 21.65
N LYS A 100 -17.79 -0.60 21.01
CA LYS A 100 -17.29 0.77 21.13
C LYS A 100 -18.44 1.69 20.76
N LYS A 101 -19.00 2.37 21.75
CA LYS A 101 -19.98 3.43 21.50
C LYS A 101 -19.26 4.46 20.67
N PHE A 102 -19.76 4.70 19.46
CA PHE A 102 -19.26 5.72 18.53
C PHE A 102 -19.01 7.02 19.31
N ILE A 103 -17.74 7.43 19.38
CA ILE A 103 -17.40 8.73 19.95
C ILE A 103 -17.83 9.75 18.89
N HIS A 104 -19.05 10.25 19.04
CA HIS A 104 -19.54 11.37 18.25
C HIS A 104 -18.78 12.63 18.71
N VAL A 105 -17.65 12.91 18.05
CA VAL A 105 -16.85 14.10 18.31
C VAL A 105 -17.66 15.30 17.83
N HIS A 106 -18.28 16.00 18.77
CA HIS A 106 -18.90 17.29 18.51
C HIS A 106 -17.79 18.32 18.27
N ILE A 107 -17.43 18.54 17.01
CA ILE A 107 -16.58 19.67 16.62
C ILE A 107 -17.42 20.94 16.88
N PRO A 108 -17.01 21.83 17.79
CA PRO A 108 -17.79 23.03 18.07
C PRO A 108 -17.78 23.94 16.84
N THR A 109 -18.94 24.08 16.20
CA THR A 109 -19.18 25.01 15.10
C THR A 109 -19.32 26.42 15.66
N LYS A 110 -18.22 27.07 16.02
CA LYS A 110 -18.21 28.50 16.37
C LYS A 110 -16.91 29.14 15.91
N GLU A 111 -16.95 29.74 14.73
CA GLU A 111 -16.68 31.16 14.51
C GLU A 111 -16.69 31.44 13.00
N ALA A 112 -17.51 32.41 12.59
CA ALA A 112 -17.52 32.90 11.22
C ALA A 112 -16.14 33.53 10.96
N LEU A 113 -15.37 32.92 10.04
CA LEU A 113 -14.14 33.51 9.55
C LEU A 113 -14.50 34.80 8.82
N SER A 114 -14.19 35.94 9.45
CA SER A 114 -14.25 37.26 8.84
C SER A 114 -13.39 37.27 7.58
N ASP A 115 -14.07 37.51 6.46
CA ASP A 115 -13.52 37.86 5.17
C ASP A 115 -12.69 39.16 5.30
N ALA A 116 -11.37 39.01 5.37
CA ALA A 116 -10.43 40.11 5.26
C ALA A 116 -9.15 39.63 4.58
N GLY A 117 -9.06 39.91 3.28
CA GLY A 117 -7.77 40.07 2.61
C GLY A 117 -7.43 38.99 1.59
N ASP A 118 -8.05 39.12 0.41
CA ASP A 118 -7.38 39.17 -0.89
C ASP A 118 -5.96 38.55 -0.95
N HIS A 119 -5.90 37.26 -1.28
CA HIS A 119 -4.80 36.68 -2.04
C HIS A 119 -5.39 35.79 -3.13
N HIS A 120 -5.57 36.38 -4.31
CA HIS A 120 -5.78 35.69 -5.58
C HIS A 120 -4.66 34.65 -5.82
N GLN A 121 -4.85 33.42 -5.34
CA GLN A 121 -4.20 32.26 -5.96
C GLN A 121 -5.12 31.76 -7.07
N VAL A 122 -4.61 31.88 -8.29
CA VAL A 122 -5.27 31.47 -9.52
C VAL A 122 -5.27 29.94 -9.55
N ASN A 123 -6.34 29.32 -9.04
CA ASN A 123 -6.60 27.90 -9.27
C ASN A 123 -6.87 27.72 -10.77
N THR A 124 -5.89 27.13 -11.46
CA THR A 124 -6.05 26.68 -12.84
C THR A 124 -6.97 25.47 -12.81
N SER A 125 -8.21 25.67 -13.26
CA SER A 125 -9.22 24.63 -13.43
C SER A 125 -8.80 23.70 -14.57
N GLN A 126 -8.13 22.60 -14.25
CA GLN A 126 -8.06 21.47 -15.18
C GLN A 126 -9.27 20.59 -14.92
N GLY A 127 -10.32 20.84 -15.72
CA GLY A 127 -11.55 20.07 -15.68
C GLY A 127 -11.29 18.60 -15.99
N PHE A 128 -11.79 17.72 -15.13
CA PHE A 128 -12.10 16.35 -15.51
C PHE A 128 -13.58 16.13 -15.25
N ALA A 129 -14.29 15.91 -16.35
CA ALA A 129 -15.71 15.65 -16.37
C ALA A 129 -15.97 14.15 -16.11
N THR A 130 -17.06 13.92 -15.38
CA THR A 130 -17.95 12.74 -15.37
C THR A 130 -17.47 11.42 -14.76
N THR A 131 -18.09 11.08 -13.63
CA THR A 131 -18.58 9.72 -13.31
C THR A 131 -19.80 9.88 -12.40
N PHE A 132 -21.01 9.86 -12.96
CA PHE A 132 -21.94 8.71 -12.93
C PHE A 132 -22.21 8.17 -11.52
N LEU A 133 -23.27 8.73 -10.91
CA LEU A 133 -23.85 8.39 -9.62
C LEU A 133 -24.78 7.18 -9.73
N CYS A 134 -24.24 5.95 -9.68
CA CYS A 134 -25.04 4.71 -9.52
C CYS A 134 -24.17 3.57 -8.98
N HIS A 135 -23.77 3.60 -7.70
CA HIS A 135 -23.37 2.39 -6.98
C HIS A 135 -23.50 2.57 -5.46
N ASP A 136 -23.94 1.51 -4.78
CA ASP A 136 -24.29 1.44 -3.36
C ASP A 136 -23.24 2.08 -2.43
N GLU A 137 -23.75 2.72 -1.37
CA GLU A 137 -23.16 3.90 -0.72
C GLU A 137 -22.21 3.61 0.45
N ASP A 138 -21.62 2.42 0.55
CA ASP A 138 -20.72 2.06 1.68
C ASP A 138 -19.28 1.70 1.27
N ASP A 139 -18.95 1.64 -0.02
CA ASP A 139 -17.56 1.56 -0.48
C ASP A 139 -17.01 2.97 -0.65
N GLU A 140 -16.54 3.56 0.46
CA GLU A 140 -15.76 4.80 0.44
C GLU A 140 -14.60 4.61 -0.54
N PHE A 141 -14.71 5.22 -1.72
CA PHE A 141 -13.70 5.16 -2.77
C PHE A 141 -12.39 5.70 -2.20
N ILE A 142 -11.53 4.80 -1.75
CA ILE A 142 -10.20 5.13 -1.26
C ILE A 142 -9.47 5.82 -2.41
N THR A 143 -9.33 7.13 -2.30
CA THR A 143 -8.62 7.93 -3.29
C THR A 143 -7.13 7.81 -2.99
N TYR A 144 -6.44 6.98 -3.75
CA TYR A 144 -5.01 6.80 -3.60
C TYR A 144 -4.26 8.01 -4.17
N PRO A 145 -3.16 8.43 -3.52
CA PRO A 145 -2.33 9.49 -4.06
C PRO A 145 -1.70 9.07 -5.40
N PRO A 146 -1.42 10.02 -6.31
CA PRO A 146 -0.73 9.74 -7.55
C PRO A 146 0.72 9.34 -7.28
N ILE A 147 1.29 8.51 -8.16
CA ILE A 147 2.64 7.97 -7.95
C ILE A 147 3.72 9.08 -7.96
N THR A 148 3.44 10.18 -8.66
CA THR A 148 4.34 11.33 -8.76
C THR A 148 4.63 11.96 -7.42
N ASP A 149 3.64 11.99 -6.53
CA ASP A 149 3.75 12.64 -5.23
C ASP A 149 4.63 11.80 -4.31
N ILE A 150 4.45 10.48 -4.32
CA ILE A 150 5.29 9.54 -3.57
C ILE A 150 6.74 9.58 -4.07
N LEU A 151 6.97 9.56 -5.38
CA LEU A 151 8.33 9.63 -5.92
C LEU A 151 9.04 10.93 -5.52
N HIS A 152 8.33 12.06 -5.56
CA HIS A 152 8.85 13.35 -5.10
C HIS A 152 9.15 13.34 -3.60
N GLU A 153 8.24 12.83 -2.77
CA GLU A 153 8.43 12.71 -1.32
C GLU A 153 9.65 11.86 -0.99
N MET A 154 9.81 10.71 -1.66
CA MET A 154 10.98 9.86 -1.49
C MET A 154 12.28 10.52 -1.93
N ASP A 155 12.26 11.37 -2.96
CA ASP A 155 13.43 12.13 -3.41
C ASP A 155 13.83 13.19 -2.37
N VAL A 156 12.87 13.78 -1.66
CA VAL A 156 13.13 14.70 -0.54
C VAL A 156 13.69 13.95 0.67
N MET A 157 13.15 12.78 1.00
CA MET A 157 13.59 11.99 2.16
C MET A 157 14.94 11.27 1.91
N MET A 158 15.18 10.82 0.68
CA MET A 158 16.31 9.99 0.28
C MET A 158 16.86 10.43 -1.09
N PRO A 159 17.45 11.63 -1.19
CA PRO A 159 17.89 12.22 -2.46
C PRO A 159 18.96 11.41 -3.20
N LEU A 160 19.66 10.50 -2.51
CA LEU A 160 20.65 9.60 -3.11
C LEU A 160 20.04 8.56 -4.05
N LEU A 161 18.74 8.27 -3.95
CA LEU A 161 18.06 7.28 -4.79
C LEU A 161 17.57 7.87 -6.11
N HIS A 162 17.51 9.20 -6.22
CA HIS A 162 17.08 9.94 -7.42
C HIS A 162 15.73 9.43 -7.97
N MET A 163 14.73 9.26 -7.11
CA MET A 163 13.47 8.56 -7.44
C MET A 163 12.69 9.22 -8.57
N SER A 164 12.80 10.55 -8.69
CA SER A 164 12.14 11.33 -9.73
C SER A 164 12.49 10.87 -11.16
N GLN A 165 13.64 10.22 -11.37
CA GLN A 165 14.07 9.77 -12.70
C GLN A 165 13.21 8.64 -13.28
N TYR A 166 12.56 7.82 -12.44
CA TYR A 166 11.76 6.68 -12.89
C TYR A 166 10.29 7.04 -13.19
N LYS A 167 9.92 8.31 -12.97
CA LYS A 167 8.55 8.81 -13.11
C LYS A 167 7.99 8.54 -14.50
N ASP A 168 8.72 8.92 -15.54
CA ASP A 168 8.20 8.85 -16.91
C ASP A 168 8.00 7.40 -17.35
N ASP A 169 8.91 6.50 -16.98
CA ASP A 169 8.79 5.07 -17.28
C ASP A 169 7.59 4.44 -16.58
N LEU A 170 7.37 4.73 -15.29
CA LEU A 170 6.20 4.26 -14.55
C LEU A 170 4.88 4.75 -15.18
N LEU A 171 4.81 6.03 -15.54
CA LEU A 171 3.62 6.61 -16.18
C LEU A 171 3.38 6.03 -17.58
N ASN A 172 4.43 5.80 -18.37
CA ASN A 172 4.36 5.18 -19.68
C ASN A 172 3.84 3.73 -19.62
N HIS A 173 4.07 3.04 -18.50
CA HIS A 173 3.55 1.71 -18.22
C HIS A 173 2.20 1.68 -17.49
N GLY A 174 1.55 2.84 -17.30
CA GLY A 174 0.21 2.93 -16.71
C GLY A 174 0.17 2.88 -15.19
N VAL A 175 1.33 3.00 -14.52
CA VAL A 175 1.41 3.13 -13.07
C VAL A 175 1.18 4.59 -12.70
N THR A 176 -0.08 5.01 -12.61
CA THR A 176 -0.45 6.40 -12.33
C THR A 176 -0.70 6.67 -10.84
N TYR A 177 -1.17 5.67 -10.10
CA TYR A 177 -1.50 5.76 -8.67
C TYR A 177 -0.76 4.68 -7.88
N VAL A 178 -0.61 4.91 -6.58
CA VAL A 178 0.08 3.96 -5.67
C VAL A 178 -0.56 2.57 -5.69
N ASN A 179 -1.88 2.49 -5.77
CA ASN A 179 -2.58 1.20 -5.81
C ASN A 179 -2.21 0.34 -7.03
N ASN A 180 -1.79 0.95 -8.14
CA ASN A 180 -1.39 0.21 -9.35
C ASN A 180 -0.05 -0.51 -9.17
N VAL A 181 0.70 -0.19 -8.12
CA VAL A 181 1.95 -0.88 -7.76
C VAL A 181 1.64 -2.26 -7.17
N ILE A 182 0.47 -2.42 -6.53
CA ILE A 182 0.08 -3.66 -5.88
C ILE A 182 -0.12 -4.75 -6.94
N GLY A 183 0.65 -5.82 -6.84
CA GLY A 183 0.61 -6.96 -7.77
C GLY A 183 1.59 -6.86 -8.94
N LEU A 184 2.38 -5.78 -9.05
CA LEU A 184 3.54 -5.76 -9.92
C LEU A 184 4.68 -6.56 -9.29
N SER A 185 5.43 -7.28 -10.12
CA SER A 185 6.56 -8.09 -9.65
C SER A 185 7.85 -7.29 -9.62
N ASP A 186 8.81 -7.70 -8.79
CA ASP A 186 10.12 -7.05 -8.70
C ASP A 186 10.84 -7.03 -10.05
N GLU A 187 10.64 -8.06 -10.89
CA GLU A 187 11.21 -8.14 -12.24
C GLU A 187 10.67 -7.05 -13.15
N PHE A 188 9.41 -6.62 -13.00
CA PHE A 188 8.89 -5.49 -13.76
C PHE A 188 9.69 -4.22 -13.46
N PHE A 189 9.97 -3.93 -12.19
CA PHE A 189 10.73 -2.74 -11.83
C PHE A 189 12.19 -2.81 -12.30
N VAL A 190 12.81 -4.00 -12.28
CA VAL A 190 14.18 -4.19 -12.75
C VAL A 190 14.26 -4.14 -14.28
N ASP A 191 13.48 -4.96 -14.97
CA ASP A 191 13.65 -5.20 -16.41
C ASP A 191 12.95 -4.16 -17.26
N VAL A 192 11.83 -3.60 -16.77
CA VAL A 192 11.02 -2.64 -17.52
C VAL A 192 11.34 -1.21 -17.11
N VAL A 193 11.34 -0.93 -15.81
CA VAL A 193 11.57 0.44 -15.30
C VAL A 193 13.07 0.73 -15.10
N GLY A 194 13.92 -0.30 -15.02
CA GLY A 194 15.36 -0.12 -14.82
C GLY A 194 15.74 0.27 -13.39
N MET A 195 14.89 0.01 -12.39
CA MET A 195 15.19 0.28 -11.00
C MET A 195 16.15 -0.77 -10.44
N PRO A 196 17.24 -0.38 -9.75
CA PRO A 196 18.11 -1.33 -9.07
C PRO A 196 17.42 -1.91 -7.83
N MET A 197 17.73 -3.16 -7.48
CA MET A 197 17.05 -3.90 -6.42
C MET A 197 16.99 -3.20 -5.06
N GLY A 198 18.04 -2.46 -4.68
CA GLY A 198 18.05 -1.70 -3.42
C GLY A 198 17.08 -0.50 -3.39
N VAL A 199 16.81 0.07 -4.56
CA VAL A 199 15.82 1.15 -4.74
C VAL A 199 14.42 0.58 -4.66
N ILE A 200 14.17 -0.57 -5.29
CA ILE A 200 12.86 -1.26 -5.29
C ILE A 200 12.40 -1.56 -3.87
N GLN A 201 13.27 -2.12 -3.02
CA GLN A 201 12.92 -2.40 -1.62
C GLN A 201 12.50 -1.16 -0.84
N SER A 202 13.17 -0.03 -1.10
CA SER A 202 12.84 1.24 -0.44
C SER A 202 11.53 1.81 -0.94
N PHE A 203 11.28 1.70 -2.25
CA PHE A 203 10.05 2.13 -2.91
C PHE A 203 8.83 1.33 -2.43
N LEU A 204 8.92 0.00 -2.47
CA LEU A 204 7.84 -0.88 -2.03
C LEU A 204 7.52 -0.72 -0.54
N LYS A 205 8.50 -0.37 0.29
CA LYS A 205 8.29 -0.11 1.72
C LYS A 205 7.47 1.16 2.00
N VAL A 206 7.48 2.13 1.09
CA VAL A 206 6.74 3.39 1.23
C VAL A 206 5.33 3.27 0.63
N THR A 207 5.15 2.42 -0.38
CA THR A 207 3.88 2.24 -1.09
C THR A 207 2.96 1.19 -0.46
N HIS A 208 3.45 0.39 0.48
CA HIS A 208 2.69 -0.61 1.26
C HIS A 208 2.42 -0.14 2.70
#